data_AF-A0A7Y2DA63-F1
#
_entry.id   AF-A0A7Y2DA63-F1
#
_cell.length_a   1.000
_cell.length_b   1.000
_cell.length_c   1.000
_cell.angle_alpha   90.00
_cell.angle_beta   90.00
_cell.angle_gamma   90.00
#
_symmetry.space_group_name_H-M   'P 1'
#
loop_
_entity.id
_entity.type
_entity.pdbx_description
1 polymer ?
#
loop_
_entity_poly.entity_id
_entity_poly.type
_entity_poly.pdbx_seq_one_letter_code
_entity_poly.pdbx_strand_id
1 'polypeptide(L)'
;MREKRGLGLVPALFALALFATACNVADWEQGGPERPWWCDPTDTEVNDGHGGGHHGGHHFPYTEPKGPLTAAQCLVNEYMIDTALEVAVQFPTAADAEDNGWFQLAPWIPGQGTHHVHIATGIPTEFDWTRPTMLMYDSNNRNGQLTGMVYAVNTGGPPPEGFYGDNDHWHAHQALCYRNGTIVGDGLTDEQCEAIGGVNVDASGIWLLHVWLPEYAGWQATDIFNKEHPYIN
;
A
#
# COMPACT_ATOMS: atom_id res chain seq x y z
N MET A 1 31.73 -47.99 63.28
CA MET A 1 32.38 -47.48 62.05
C MET A 1 31.38 -47.58 60.91
N ARG A 2 31.12 -46.46 60.22
CA ARG A 2 30.79 -46.28 58.77
C ARG A 2 29.79 -47.26 58.11
N GLU A 3 28.71 -46.89 57.42
CA GLU A 3 28.53 -45.84 56.39
C GLU A 3 27.05 -45.46 56.19
N LYS A 4 26.83 -44.18 55.85
CA LYS A 4 25.63 -43.67 55.17
C LYS A 4 25.82 -43.81 53.65
N ARG A 5 24.74 -44.06 52.89
CA ARG A 5 24.47 -43.68 51.47
C ARG A 5 23.22 -44.44 51.02
N GLY A 6 22.22 -43.91 50.35
CA GLY A 6 21.92 -42.60 49.79
C GLY A 6 20.63 -42.80 48.99
N LEU A 7 19.56 -42.08 49.33
CA LEU A 7 18.29 -42.13 48.61
C LEU A 7 18.46 -41.31 47.33
N GLY A 8 18.68 -41.98 46.21
CA GLY A 8 18.76 -41.35 44.90
C GLY A 8 17.37 -40.94 44.41
N LEU A 9 17.02 -39.66 44.56
CA LEU A 9 16.03 -39.03 43.71
C LEU A 9 16.61 -38.96 42.30
N VAL A 10 15.98 -39.64 41.34
CA VAL A 10 16.17 -39.37 39.92
C VAL A 10 15.15 -38.28 39.57
N PRO A 11 15.55 -37.03 39.26
CA PRO A 11 14.62 -36.09 38.69
C PRO A 11 14.39 -36.50 37.23
N ALA A 12 13.18 -36.96 36.93
CA ALA A 12 12.72 -37.08 35.55
C ALA A 12 12.68 -35.67 34.95
N LEU A 13 13.70 -35.36 34.14
CA LEU A 13 13.72 -34.20 33.25
C LEU A 13 12.56 -34.34 32.27
N PHE A 14 11.44 -33.70 32.57
CA PHE A 14 10.46 -33.33 31.56
C PHE A 14 11.10 -32.24 30.70
N ALA A 15 11.73 -32.64 29.60
CA ALA A 15 12.08 -31.73 28.53
C ALA A 15 10.77 -31.24 27.89
N LEU A 16 10.32 -30.07 28.33
CA LEU A 16 9.28 -29.32 27.65
C LEU A 16 9.88 -28.87 26.31
N ALA A 17 9.65 -29.64 25.24
CA ALA A 17 9.96 -29.23 23.89
C ALA A 17 8.96 -28.11 23.51
N LEU A 18 9.29 -26.88 23.88
CA LEU A 18 8.74 -25.70 23.25
C LEU A 18 9.25 -25.72 21.81
N PHE A 19 8.40 -26.17 20.88
CA PHE A 19 8.57 -25.83 19.47
C PHE A 19 8.31 -24.33 19.36
N ALA A 20 9.34 -23.53 19.65
CA ALA A 20 9.41 -22.19 19.12
C ALA A 20 9.55 -22.37 17.61
N THR A 21 8.47 -22.18 16.86
CA THR A 21 8.55 -21.81 15.45
C THR A 21 9.21 -20.43 15.41
N ALA A 22 10.53 -20.40 15.60
CA ALA A 22 11.31 -19.21 15.32
C ALA A 22 11.17 -18.98 13.82
N CYS A 23 10.77 -17.77 13.40
CA CYS A 23 10.85 -17.37 12.00
C CYS A 23 12.27 -17.64 11.52
N ASN A 24 12.43 -18.68 10.72
CA ASN A 24 13.71 -19.01 10.14
C ASN A 24 13.87 -18.10 8.94
N VAL A 25 14.76 -17.10 9.03
CA VAL A 25 14.99 -16.12 7.96
C VAL A 25 15.35 -16.82 6.63
N ALA A 26 15.93 -18.03 6.67
CA ALA A 26 16.20 -18.82 5.47
C ALA A 26 14.93 -19.20 4.69
N ASP A 27 13.78 -19.29 5.36
CA ASP A 27 12.50 -19.62 4.71
C ASP A 27 11.94 -18.43 3.91
N TRP A 28 12.51 -17.23 4.11
CA TRP A 28 12.16 -15.96 3.47
C TRP A 28 13.17 -15.53 2.38
N GLU A 29 14.21 -16.33 2.16
CA GLU A 29 15.13 -16.16 1.03
C GLU A 29 14.38 -16.39 -0.30
N GLN A 30 14.93 -15.92 -1.43
CA GLN A 30 14.31 -16.12 -2.74
C GLN A 30 14.07 -17.60 -3.04
N GLY A 31 12.82 -17.95 -3.37
CA GLY A 31 12.39 -19.34 -3.55
C GLY A 31 12.14 -20.12 -2.25
N GLY A 32 12.22 -19.46 -1.10
CA GLY A 32 11.85 -20.00 0.20
C GLY A 32 10.33 -20.22 0.33
N PRO A 33 9.89 -21.16 1.18
CA PRO A 33 8.49 -21.58 1.27
C PRO A 33 7.56 -20.53 1.89
N GLU A 34 8.07 -19.58 2.65
CA GLU A 34 7.28 -18.53 3.34
C GLU A 34 7.38 -17.18 2.62
N ARG A 35 8.09 -17.11 1.48
CA ARG A 35 8.32 -15.85 0.77
C ARG A 35 7.14 -15.53 -0.15
N PRO A 36 6.39 -14.45 0.10
CA PRO A 36 5.31 -14.01 -0.77
C PRO A 36 5.86 -13.45 -2.08
N TRP A 37 5.04 -13.50 -3.14
CA TRP A 37 5.46 -13.09 -4.46
C TRP A 37 5.78 -11.59 -4.55
N TRP A 38 5.17 -10.73 -3.73
CA TRP A 38 5.42 -9.28 -3.74
C TRP A 38 6.80 -8.90 -3.19
N CYS A 39 7.52 -9.83 -2.56
CA CYS A 39 8.93 -9.64 -2.25
C CYS A 39 9.84 -9.84 -3.47
N ASP A 40 9.33 -10.46 -4.54
CA ASP A 40 10.03 -10.71 -5.82
C ASP A 40 9.24 -10.09 -6.97
N PRO A 41 9.13 -8.75 -7.05
CA PRO A 41 8.39 -8.12 -8.11
C PRO A 41 8.96 -8.50 -9.48
N THR A 42 8.06 -8.84 -10.39
CA THR A 42 8.37 -9.13 -11.81
C THR A 42 8.27 -7.87 -12.67
N ASP A 43 7.51 -6.86 -12.22
CA ASP A 43 7.63 -5.50 -12.72
C ASP A 43 8.84 -4.82 -12.05
N THR A 44 9.89 -4.60 -12.83
CA THR A 44 11.11 -3.92 -12.39
C THR A 44 11.23 -2.52 -12.98
N GLU A 45 10.17 -1.98 -13.61
CA GLU A 45 10.24 -0.66 -14.22
C GLU A 45 10.26 0.45 -13.16
N VAL A 46 10.88 1.57 -13.51
CA VAL A 46 10.72 2.81 -12.76
C VAL A 46 9.36 3.41 -13.11
N ASN A 47 8.36 3.04 -12.33
CA ASN A 47 7.02 3.60 -12.39
C ASN A 47 6.54 3.99 -11.00
N ASP A 48 5.54 4.85 -10.92
CA ASP A 48 5.06 5.49 -9.71
C ASP A 48 3.69 4.97 -9.23
N GLY A 49 3.27 3.80 -9.71
CA GLY A 49 1.96 3.27 -9.31
C GLY A 49 0.75 3.95 -9.96
N HIS A 50 0.95 4.94 -10.86
CA HIS A 50 -0.13 5.71 -11.49
C HIS A 50 -0.34 5.35 -12.98
N GLY A 51 -1.53 4.84 -13.30
CA GLY A 51 -1.98 4.56 -14.67
C GLY A 51 -2.61 5.77 -15.36
N GLY A 52 -2.35 5.93 -16.67
CA GLY A 52 -3.00 6.94 -17.51
C GLY A 52 -2.33 8.31 -17.54
N GLY A 53 -1.73 8.66 -18.68
CA GLY A 53 -1.08 9.95 -18.95
C GLY A 53 -2.04 11.13 -19.13
N HIS A 54 -2.97 11.34 -18.21
CA HIS A 54 -3.80 12.54 -18.20
C HIS A 54 -3.00 13.70 -17.58
N HIS A 55 -2.18 14.31 -18.45
CA HIS A 55 -1.60 15.65 -18.35
C HIS A 55 -0.50 15.88 -17.31
N GLY A 56 0.71 15.31 -17.53
CA GLY A 56 2.01 15.97 -17.34
C GLY A 56 2.38 16.69 -16.02
N GLY A 57 1.53 16.66 -15.00
CA GLY A 57 1.67 17.35 -13.72
C GLY A 57 2.18 16.44 -12.60
N HIS A 58 2.54 15.21 -12.92
CA HIS A 58 3.10 14.27 -11.95
C HIS A 58 4.62 14.45 -11.81
N HIS A 59 5.11 14.29 -10.59
CA HIS A 59 6.52 14.18 -10.29
C HIS A 59 6.77 12.89 -9.50
N PHE A 60 7.66 12.04 -9.99
CA PHE A 60 8.24 10.95 -9.23
C PHE A 60 9.77 11.11 -9.20
N PRO A 61 10.42 10.92 -8.04
CA PRO A 61 11.86 11.15 -7.87
C PRO A 61 12.71 9.90 -8.14
N TYR A 62 12.10 8.74 -8.34
CA TYR A 62 12.79 7.46 -8.48
C TYR A 62 13.51 7.34 -9.82
N THR A 63 14.75 6.86 -9.76
CA THR A 63 15.56 6.53 -10.94
C THR A 63 16.03 5.09 -10.93
N GLU A 64 15.93 4.42 -9.78
CA GLU A 64 16.34 3.03 -9.62
C GLU A 64 15.16 2.09 -9.88
N PRO A 65 15.39 0.95 -10.54
CA PRO A 65 14.35 -0.04 -10.78
C PRO A 65 13.97 -0.76 -9.48
N LYS A 66 12.71 -1.21 -9.43
CA LYS A 66 12.23 -2.12 -8.39
C LYS A 66 12.97 -3.45 -8.47
N GLY A 67 13.06 -4.16 -7.35
CA GLY A 67 13.73 -5.45 -7.33
C GLY A 67 13.41 -6.33 -6.13
N PRO A 68 13.98 -7.54 -6.11
CA PRO A 68 13.78 -8.49 -5.03
C PRO A 68 14.28 -7.95 -3.68
N LEU A 69 13.43 -8.08 -2.65
CA LEU A 69 13.79 -7.74 -1.28
C LEU A 69 14.74 -8.79 -0.68
N THR A 70 15.65 -8.39 0.20
CA THR A 70 16.36 -9.37 1.05
C THR A 70 15.37 -10.14 1.94
N ALA A 71 15.76 -11.30 2.47
CA ALA A 71 14.89 -12.09 3.36
C ALA A 71 14.42 -11.29 4.59
N ALA A 72 15.33 -10.51 5.19
CA ALA A 72 15.00 -9.65 6.33
C ALA A 72 14.05 -8.51 5.94
N GLN A 73 14.24 -7.89 4.77
CA GLN A 73 13.31 -6.88 4.27
C GLN A 73 11.93 -7.47 4.02
N CYS A 74 11.88 -8.62 3.35
CA CYS A 74 10.64 -9.30 3.02
C CYS A 74 9.81 -9.67 4.26
N LEU A 75 10.44 -10.19 5.32
CA LEU A 75 9.76 -10.51 6.58
C LEU A 75 9.04 -9.30 7.20
N VAL A 76 9.69 -8.13 7.18
CA VAL A 76 9.09 -6.90 7.74
C VAL A 76 8.03 -6.35 6.80
N ASN A 77 8.31 -6.34 5.50
CA ASN A 77 7.38 -5.86 4.50
C ASN A 77 6.08 -6.65 4.51
N GLU A 78 6.16 -7.98 4.65
CA GLU A 78 5.00 -8.84 4.76
C GLU A 78 4.09 -8.42 5.90
N TYR A 79 4.64 -8.27 7.10
CA TYR A 79 3.87 -7.84 8.25
C TYR A 79 3.17 -6.50 8.03
N MET A 80 3.84 -5.57 7.35
CA MET A 80 3.26 -4.25 7.04
C MET A 80 2.12 -4.37 6.03
N ILE A 81 2.30 -5.14 4.95
CA ILE A 81 1.29 -5.37 3.93
C ILE A 81 0.08 -6.11 4.52
N ASP A 82 0.29 -7.18 5.28
CA ASP A 82 -0.80 -7.92 5.93
C ASP A 82 -1.63 -7.01 6.84
N THR A 83 -0.96 -6.19 7.66
CA THR A 83 -1.66 -5.25 8.55
C THR A 83 -2.45 -4.20 7.77
N ALA A 84 -1.90 -3.70 6.66
CA ALA A 84 -2.60 -2.77 5.78
C ALA A 84 -3.85 -3.42 5.16
N LEU A 85 -3.71 -4.66 4.68
CA LEU A 85 -4.80 -5.43 4.09
C LEU A 85 -5.90 -5.70 5.11
N GLU A 86 -5.58 -6.04 6.36
CA GLU A 86 -6.57 -6.23 7.45
C GLU A 86 -7.46 -4.99 7.67
N VAL A 87 -6.94 -3.78 7.39
CA VAL A 87 -7.73 -2.55 7.46
C VAL A 87 -8.63 -2.40 6.22
N ALA A 88 -8.07 -2.59 5.03
CA ALA A 88 -8.80 -2.37 3.78
C ALA A 88 -9.94 -3.37 3.57
N VAL A 89 -9.73 -4.66 3.88
CA VAL A 89 -10.74 -5.71 3.66
C VAL A 89 -11.99 -5.57 4.54
N GLN A 90 -11.98 -4.66 5.52
CA GLN A 90 -13.19 -4.30 6.28
C GLN A 90 -14.21 -3.54 5.42
N PHE A 91 -13.80 -3.00 4.27
CA PHE A 91 -14.64 -2.23 3.34
C PHE A 91 -14.63 -2.87 1.95
N PRO A 92 -15.19 -4.09 1.79
CA PRO A 92 -15.09 -4.85 0.55
C PRO A 92 -15.80 -4.17 -0.63
N THR A 93 -16.76 -3.28 -0.36
CA THR A 93 -17.41 -2.46 -1.39
C THR A 93 -17.30 -0.97 -1.12
N ALA A 94 -17.43 -0.16 -2.17
CA ALA A 94 -17.49 1.29 -2.05
C ALA A 94 -18.63 1.74 -1.11
N ALA A 95 -19.76 1.01 -1.09
CA ALA A 95 -20.85 1.25 -0.15
C ALA A 95 -20.39 1.11 1.31
N ASP A 96 -19.66 0.03 1.62
CA ASP A 96 -19.17 -0.23 2.99
C ASP A 96 -18.24 0.90 3.44
N ALA A 97 -17.35 1.38 2.57
CA ALA A 97 -16.50 2.53 2.87
C ALA A 97 -17.33 3.81 3.06
N GLU A 98 -18.21 4.14 2.11
CA GLU A 98 -19.01 5.37 2.18
C GLU A 98 -19.91 5.42 3.43
N ASP A 99 -20.51 4.29 3.80
CA ASP A 99 -21.34 4.19 5.02
C ASP A 99 -20.51 4.38 6.30
N ASN A 100 -19.18 4.27 6.21
CA ASN A 100 -18.23 4.49 7.30
C ASN A 100 -17.40 5.77 7.15
N GLY A 101 -17.89 6.74 6.37
CA GLY A 101 -17.32 8.10 6.33
C GLY A 101 -16.16 8.29 5.34
N TRP A 102 -15.94 7.32 4.46
CA TRP A 102 -15.10 7.52 3.28
C TRP A 102 -15.89 8.27 2.20
N PHE A 103 -15.19 9.06 1.38
CA PHE A 103 -15.80 9.88 0.34
C PHE A 103 -15.08 9.69 -0.99
N GLN A 104 -15.81 9.47 -2.07
CA GLN A 104 -15.21 9.38 -3.41
C GLN A 104 -14.57 10.72 -3.80
N LEU A 105 -13.24 10.79 -3.67
CA LEU A 105 -12.45 11.98 -3.93
C LEU A 105 -12.11 12.11 -5.42
N ALA A 106 -11.70 11.00 -6.03
CA ALA A 106 -11.35 10.95 -7.45
C ALA A 106 -12.36 10.08 -8.23
N PRO A 107 -12.70 10.48 -9.47
CA PRO A 107 -13.56 9.69 -10.35
C PRO A 107 -12.84 8.42 -10.81
N TRP A 108 -13.52 7.60 -11.61
CA TRP A 108 -12.90 6.50 -12.32
C TRP A 108 -11.70 6.94 -13.16
N ILE A 109 -10.55 6.35 -12.89
CA ILE A 109 -9.34 6.45 -13.71
C ILE A 109 -9.04 5.07 -14.28
N PRO A 110 -8.96 4.91 -15.62
CA PRO A 110 -8.52 3.65 -16.22
C PRO A 110 -7.18 3.20 -15.65
N GLY A 111 -7.10 1.94 -15.27
CA GLY A 111 -5.97 1.31 -14.60
C GLY A 111 -5.96 1.46 -13.08
N GLN A 112 -6.82 2.29 -12.49
CA GLN A 112 -6.78 2.59 -11.05
C GLN A 112 -8.12 2.35 -10.34
N GLY A 113 -9.21 2.75 -10.98
CA GLY A 113 -10.54 2.71 -10.40
C GLY A 113 -10.94 4.05 -9.81
N THR A 114 -11.84 4.06 -8.83
CA THR A 114 -12.17 5.26 -8.04
C THR A 114 -11.29 5.35 -6.80
N HIS A 115 -11.08 6.56 -6.26
CA HIS A 115 -10.37 6.75 -4.99
C HIS A 115 -11.30 7.34 -3.95
N HIS A 116 -11.44 6.65 -2.83
CA HIS A 116 -12.29 7.04 -1.71
C HIS A 116 -11.41 7.44 -0.54
N VAL A 117 -11.44 8.70 -0.12
CA VAL A 117 -10.61 9.24 0.97
C VAL A 117 -11.33 9.15 2.31
N HIS A 118 -10.61 8.81 3.38
CA HIS A 118 -11.15 8.92 4.73
C HIS A 118 -10.94 10.34 5.27
N ILE A 119 -11.96 11.20 5.10
CA ILE A 119 -11.86 12.64 5.42
C ILE A 119 -11.42 12.86 6.88
N ALA A 120 -11.88 12.04 7.81
CA ALA A 120 -11.55 12.17 9.23
C ALA A 120 -10.09 11.83 9.56
N THR A 121 -9.40 11.05 8.72
CA THR A 121 -7.96 10.79 8.89
C THR A 121 -7.13 12.01 8.47
N GLY A 122 -7.63 12.81 7.53
CA GLY A 122 -6.85 13.86 6.90
C GLY A 122 -5.62 13.31 6.16
N ILE A 123 -4.71 14.19 5.76
CA ILE A 123 -3.43 13.81 5.18
C ILE A 123 -2.36 13.93 6.27
N PRO A 124 -1.77 12.82 6.73
CA PRO A 124 -0.73 12.86 7.76
C PRO A 124 0.58 13.45 7.21
N THR A 125 1.45 13.88 8.12
CA THR A 125 2.82 14.32 7.80
C THR A 125 3.87 13.21 7.91
N GLU A 126 3.45 12.03 8.39
CA GLU A 126 4.28 10.84 8.56
C GLU A 126 3.56 9.63 7.96
N PHE A 127 4.34 8.69 7.41
CA PHE A 127 3.81 7.45 6.88
C PHE A 127 3.41 6.48 8.01
N ASP A 128 2.21 5.90 7.91
CA ASP A 128 1.71 4.85 8.80
C ASP A 128 0.99 3.80 7.95
N TRP A 129 1.62 2.64 7.76
CA TRP A 129 1.08 1.55 6.95
C TRP A 129 -0.24 1.02 7.49
N THR A 130 -0.53 1.21 8.78
CA THR A 130 -1.79 0.76 9.41
C THR A 130 -2.96 1.70 9.13
N ARG A 131 -2.74 2.80 8.41
CA ARG A 131 -3.73 3.85 8.17
C ARG A 131 -3.72 4.30 6.70
N PRO A 132 -4.22 3.47 5.77
CA PRO A 132 -4.41 3.91 4.39
C PRO A 132 -5.29 5.18 4.35
N THR A 133 -4.89 6.15 3.53
CA THR A 133 -5.62 7.42 3.40
C THR A 133 -6.77 7.34 2.42
N MET A 134 -6.66 6.45 1.43
CA MET A 134 -7.70 6.18 0.44
C MET A 134 -7.84 4.67 0.20
N LEU A 135 -9.04 4.26 -0.21
CA LEU A 135 -9.35 2.93 -0.74
C LEU A 135 -9.70 3.07 -2.23
N MET A 136 -9.33 2.06 -3.02
CA MET A 136 -9.62 2.01 -4.45
C MET A 136 -10.68 0.97 -4.78
N TYR A 137 -11.56 1.28 -5.75
CA TYR A 137 -12.66 0.40 -6.15
C TYR A 137 -12.81 0.26 -7.68
N ASP A 138 -13.28 -0.91 -8.11
CA ASP A 138 -13.43 -1.27 -9.54
C ASP A 138 -14.73 -0.75 -10.22
N SER A 139 -15.45 0.19 -9.61
CA SER A 139 -16.62 0.81 -10.23
C SER A 139 -16.89 2.22 -9.72
N ASN A 140 -17.48 3.07 -10.58
CA ASN A 140 -18.09 4.34 -10.15
C ASN A 140 -19.36 4.15 -9.31
N ASN A 141 -19.88 2.93 -9.21
CA ASN A 141 -21.08 2.64 -8.45
C ASN A 141 -20.72 2.14 -7.05
N ARG A 142 -21.63 2.31 -6.10
CA ARG A 142 -21.45 1.87 -4.70
C ARG A 142 -21.21 0.36 -4.52
N ASN A 143 -21.42 -0.46 -5.54
CA ASN A 143 -21.13 -1.90 -5.50
C ASN A 143 -19.73 -2.27 -6.04
N GLY A 144 -18.90 -1.28 -6.42
CA GLY A 144 -17.51 -1.52 -6.81
C GLY A 144 -16.78 -2.27 -5.70
N GLN A 145 -15.97 -3.26 -6.09
CA GLN A 145 -15.20 -4.11 -5.19
C GLN A 145 -13.85 -3.46 -4.90
N LEU A 146 -13.34 -3.68 -3.68
CA LEU A 146 -12.03 -3.19 -3.26
C LEU A 146 -10.94 -3.75 -4.19
N THR A 147 -10.06 -2.87 -4.66
CA THR A 147 -8.93 -3.23 -5.55
C THR A 147 -7.57 -2.89 -4.94
N GLY A 148 -7.53 -1.96 -3.98
CA GLY A 148 -6.31 -1.56 -3.32
C GLY A 148 -6.48 -0.37 -2.38
N MET A 149 -5.36 0.21 -2.00
CA MET A 149 -5.23 1.33 -1.07
C MET A 149 -4.32 2.40 -1.66
N VAL A 150 -4.45 3.63 -1.17
CA VAL A 150 -3.47 4.70 -1.41
C VAL A 150 -3.09 5.35 -0.09
N TYR A 151 -1.79 5.61 0.07
CA TYR A 151 -1.23 6.40 1.15
C TYR A 151 -0.87 7.78 0.62
N ALA A 152 -1.38 8.82 1.26
CA ALA A 152 -1.04 10.21 1.02
C ALA A 152 -0.29 10.74 2.23
N VAL A 153 0.91 11.29 2.02
CA VAL A 153 1.74 11.86 3.09
C VAL A 153 2.20 13.24 2.68
N ASN A 154 1.86 14.25 3.48
CA ASN A 154 2.28 15.63 3.25
C ASN A 154 3.60 15.91 3.98
N THR A 155 4.72 15.72 3.29
CA THR A 155 6.04 16.02 3.84
C THR A 155 6.43 17.49 3.61
N GLY A 156 5.77 18.18 2.67
CA GLY A 156 6.17 19.51 2.20
C GLY A 156 7.56 19.54 1.55
N GLY A 157 8.11 18.36 1.21
CA GLY A 157 9.49 18.18 0.79
C GLY A 157 9.68 16.87 0.01
N PRO A 158 10.84 16.18 0.14
CA PRO A 158 11.07 14.87 -0.49
C PRO A 158 10.05 13.80 -0.04
N PRO A 159 9.91 12.68 -0.78
CA PRO A 159 9.04 11.58 -0.36
C PRO A 159 9.49 11.01 0.99
N PRO A 160 8.56 10.49 1.81
CA PRO A 160 8.90 9.80 3.03
C PRO A 160 9.51 8.42 2.75
N GLU A 161 10.14 7.82 3.75
CA GLU A 161 10.31 6.36 3.77
C GLU A 161 8.94 5.68 3.85
N GLY A 162 8.74 4.60 3.09
CA GLY A 162 7.47 3.91 2.93
C GLY A 162 7.42 2.55 3.61
N PHE A 163 6.88 1.56 2.90
CA PHE A 163 7.00 0.17 3.29
C PHE A 163 8.47 -0.27 3.34
N TYR A 164 8.73 -1.42 3.97
CA TYR A 164 10.11 -1.82 4.19
C TYR A 164 10.72 -2.40 2.92
N GLY A 165 11.70 -1.72 2.36
CA GLY A 165 12.32 -2.06 1.08
C GLY A 165 12.56 -0.82 0.25
N ASP A 166 12.91 -1.01 -1.02
CA ASP A 166 13.21 0.09 -1.95
C ASP A 166 12.16 0.19 -3.08
N ASN A 167 11.03 -0.53 -2.97
CA ASN A 167 10.04 -0.65 -4.03
C ASN A 167 8.90 0.39 -3.94
N ASP A 168 8.87 1.20 -2.87
CA ASP A 168 7.92 2.29 -2.65
C ASP A 168 8.18 3.46 -3.60
N HIS A 169 7.71 3.34 -4.84
CA HIS A 169 7.86 4.40 -5.81
C HIS A 169 6.76 5.44 -5.68
N TRP A 170 6.94 6.39 -4.76
CA TRP A 170 6.05 7.52 -4.54
C TRP A 170 5.96 8.48 -5.74
N HIS A 171 4.80 9.12 -5.93
CA HIS A 171 4.64 10.31 -6.78
C HIS A 171 3.93 11.45 -6.06
N ALA A 172 4.04 12.66 -6.61
CA ALA A 172 3.23 13.80 -6.23
C ALA A 172 2.60 14.43 -7.47
N HIS A 173 1.42 15.02 -7.29
CA HIS A 173 0.83 15.92 -8.29
C HIS A 173 1.32 17.34 -8.01
N GLN A 174 1.61 18.13 -9.05
CA GLN A 174 1.93 19.55 -8.86
C GLN A 174 0.70 20.32 -8.35
N ALA A 175 -0.44 20.15 -9.02
CA ALA A 175 -1.71 20.75 -8.63
C ALA A 175 -2.88 19.91 -9.14
N LEU A 176 -3.93 19.82 -8.32
CA LEU A 176 -5.15 19.11 -8.65
C LEU A 176 -6.31 20.10 -8.75
N CYS A 177 -7.13 19.98 -9.80
CA CYS A 177 -8.31 20.81 -10.00
C CYS A 177 -9.49 20.24 -9.22
N TYR A 178 -9.97 20.97 -8.22
CA TYR A 178 -11.11 20.58 -7.39
C TYR A 178 -12.38 21.30 -7.80
N ARG A 179 -13.50 20.57 -7.81
CA ARG A 179 -14.84 21.15 -7.93
C ARG A 179 -15.79 20.43 -6.99
N ASN A 180 -16.47 21.19 -6.13
CA ASN A 180 -17.41 20.67 -5.13
C ASN A 180 -16.81 19.56 -4.23
N GLY A 181 -15.52 19.67 -3.87
CA GLY A 181 -14.84 18.71 -3.00
C GLY A 181 -14.31 17.45 -3.71
N THR A 182 -14.53 17.29 -5.02
CA THR A 182 -13.99 16.19 -5.82
C THR A 182 -12.90 16.67 -6.77
N ILE A 183 -11.92 15.82 -7.06
CA ILE A 183 -10.92 16.04 -8.09
C ILE A 183 -11.57 15.86 -9.46
N VAL A 184 -11.40 16.84 -10.34
CA VAL A 184 -11.97 16.83 -11.70
C VAL A 184 -10.92 17.01 -12.80
N GLY A 185 -9.65 17.15 -12.43
CA GLY A 185 -8.54 17.21 -13.36
C GLY A 185 -7.19 17.29 -12.66
N ASP A 186 -6.15 16.94 -13.39
CA ASP A 186 -4.74 17.08 -13.01
C ASP A 186 -3.98 17.81 -14.13
N GLY A 187 -2.94 18.56 -13.76
CA GLY A 187 -2.07 19.27 -14.70
C GLY A 187 -2.76 20.35 -15.53
N LEU A 188 -3.95 20.80 -15.12
CA LEU A 188 -4.66 21.90 -15.76
C LEU A 188 -4.04 23.24 -15.36
N THR A 189 -3.96 24.20 -16.29
CA THR A 189 -3.70 25.59 -15.91
C THR A 189 -4.88 26.14 -15.10
N ASP A 190 -4.64 27.22 -14.35
CA ASP A 190 -5.71 27.86 -13.56
C ASP A 190 -6.88 28.26 -14.45
N GLU A 191 -6.64 28.80 -15.66
CA GLU A 191 -7.71 29.17 -16.58
C GLU A 191 -8.51 27.95 -17.07
N GLN A 192 -7.86 26.80 -17.28
CA GLN A 192 -8.53 25.56 -17.68
C GLN A 192 -9.39 25.00 -16.55
N CYS A 193 -8.88 25.04 -15.32
CA CYS A 193 -9.61 24.59 -14.13
C CYS A 193 -10.80 25.53 -13.82
N GLU A 194 -10.60 26.84 -13.88
CA GLU A 194 -11.67 27.84 -13.71
C GLU A 194 -12.76 27.72 -14.78
N ALA A 195 -12.39 27.43 -16.04
CA ALA A 195 -13.34 27.25 -17.14
C ALA A 195 -14.33 26.09 -16.92
N ILE A 196 -13.95 25.08 -16.14
CA ILE A 196 -14.85 23.99 -15.73
C ILE A 196 -15.49 24.23 -14.35
N GLY A 197 -15.31 25.41 -13.77
CA GLY A 197 -15.83 25.81 -12.47
C GLY A 197 -15.10 25.18 -11.29
N GLY A 198 -13.84 24.80 -11.48
CA GLY A 198 -12.97 24.27 -10.43
C GLY A 198 -11.98 25.32 -9.92
N VAL A 199 -11.17 24.89 -8.95
CA VAL A 199 -10.03 25.64 -8.40
C VAL A 199 -8.84 24.69 -8.28
N ASN A 200 -7.67 25.09 -8.80
CA ASN A 200 -6.44 24.34 -8.60
C ASN A 200 -5.96 24.47 -7.15
N VAL A 201 -5.58 23.34 -6.57
CA VAL A 201 -4.97 23.26 -5.25
C VAL A 201 -3.58 22.66 -5.41
N ASP A 202 -2.58 23.36 -4.88
CA ASP A 202 -1.20 22.86 -4.83
C ASP A 202 -1.15 21.54 -4.05
N ALA A 203 -0.59 20.52 -4.69
CA ALA A 203 -0.43 19.18 -4.14
C ALA A 203 1.03 18.72 -4.16
N SER A 204 1.97 19.60 -4.51
CA SER A 204 3.38 19.26 -4.77
C SER A 204 4.14 18.70 -3.57
N GLY A 205 3.66 18.97 -2.35
CA GLY A 205 4.20 18.42 -1.11
C GLY A 205 3.52 17.14 -0.60
N ILE A 206 2.50 16.64 -1.32
CA ILE A 206 1.71 15.47 -0.95
C ILE A 206 2.16 14.29 -1.82
N TRP A 207 2.81 13.32 -1.18
CA TRP A 207 3.28 12.10 -1.81
C TRP A 207 2.24 11.00 -1.72
N LEU A 208 2.02 10.32 -2.82
CA LEU A 208 1.07 9.24 -3.01
C LEU A 208 1.80 7.94 -3.32
N LEU A 209 1.37 6.87 -2.66
CA LEU A 209 1.80 5.51 -2.92
C LEU A 209 0.57 4.61 -3.05
N HIS A 210 0.46 3.95 -4.20
CA HIS A 210 -0.59 2.97 -4.47
C HIS A 210 -0.13 1.58 -4.04
N VAL A 211 -1.02 0.85 -3.37
CA VAL A 211 -0.77 -0.52 -2.90
C VAL A 211 -1.95 -1.38 -3.32
N TRP A 212 -1.69 -2.36 -4.20
CA TRP A 212 -2.72 -3.26 -4.73
C TRP A 212 -3.05 -4.38 -3.76
N LEU A 213 -4.25 -4.94 -3.90
CA LEU A 213 -4.52 -6.24 -3.29
C LEU A 213 -3.62 -7.32 -3.92
N PRO A 214 -3.11 -8.29 -3.13
CA PRO A 214 -2.25 -9.33 -3.67
C PRO A 214 -2.87 -10.14 -4.81
N GLU A 215 -4.18 -10.37 -4.73
CA GLU A 215 -4.97 -10.97 -5.79
C GLU A 215 -6.29 -10.21 -5.93
N TYR A 216 -6.65 -9.90 -7.17
CA TYR A 216 -7.96 -9.32 -7.49
C TYR A 216 -8.49 -9.90 -8.79
N ALA A 217 -9.75 -10.35 -8.79
CA ALA A 217 -10.41 -10.95 -9.95
C ALA A 217 -9.62 -12.08 -10.64
N GLY A 218 -8.84 -12.86 -9.88
CA GLY A 218 -8.00 -13.95 -10.41
C GLY A 218 -6.73 -13.46 -11.12
N TRP A 219 -6.41 -12.18 -11.02
CA TRP A 219 -5.12 -11.61 -11.40
C TRP A 219 -4.25 -11.41 -10.17
N GLN A 220 -3.01 -11.83 -10.29
CA GLN A 220 -1.94 -11.52 -9.35
C GLN A 220 -1.11 -10.39 -9.93
N ALA A 221 -0.86 -9.35 -9.13
CA ALA A 221 -0.07 -8.22 -9.62
C ALA A 221 1.38 -8.62 -9.88
N THR A 222 2.04 -7.89 -10.78
CA THR A 222 3.46 -8.08 -11.08
C THR A 222 4.37 -7.44 -10.04
N ASP A 223 3.82 -6.53 -9.25
CA ASP A 223 4.38 -5.89 -8.07
C ASP A 223 3.19 -5.40 -7.20
N ILE A 224 3.32 -5.34 -5.89
CA ILE A 224 2.24 -4.81 -5.04
C ILE A 224 2.11 -3.28 -5.17
N PHE A 225 3.15 -2.61 -5.67
CA PHE A 225 3.16 -1.19 -6.02
C PHE A 225 3.06 -0.97 -7.54
N ASN A 226 2.43 -1.91 -8.27
CA ASN A 226 2.31 -1.87 -9.73
C ASN A 226 1.74 -0.54 -10.25
N LYS A 227 2.13 -0.15 -11.47
CA LYS A 227 1.63 1.07 -12.11
C LYS A 227 0.11 1.13 -12.28
N GLU A 228 -0.49 0.02 -12.67
CA GLU A 228 -1.92 -0.05 -13.00
C GLU A 228 -2.42 -1.47 -12.90
N HIS A 229 -3.75 -1.61 -12.80
CA HIS A 229 -4.43 -2.88 -12.84
C HIS A 229 -5.02 -3.15 -14.24
N PRO A 230 -4.58 -4.19 -14.97
CA PRO A 230 -4.90 -4.38 -16.39
C PRO A 230 -6.38 -4.68 -16.66
N TYR A 231 -7.13 -5.11 -15.64
CA TYR A 231 -8.57 -5.40 -15.76
C TYR A 231 -9.50 -4.27 -15.33
N ILE A 232 -8.94 -3.14 -14.87
CA ILE A 232 -9.68 -1.93 -14.53
C ILE A 232 -9.53 -0.99 -15.75
N ASN A 233 -10.40 -1.10 -16.75
CA ASN A 233 -10.34 -0.27 -17.97
C ASN A 233 -11.55 0.65 -18.10
#